data_AF-A7GB67-F1
#
_entry.id   AF-A7GB67-F1
#
_cell.length_a   1.000
_cell.length_b   1.000
_cell.length_c   1.000
_cell.angle_alpha   90.00
_cell.angle_beta   90.00
_cell.angle_gamma   90.00
#
_symmetry.space_group_name_H-M   'P 1'
#
loop_
_entity.id
_entity.type
_entity.pdbx_description
1 polymer ?
#
loop_
_entity_poly.entity_id
_entity_poly.type
_entity_poly.pdbx_seq_one_letter_code
_entity_poly.pdbx_strand_id
1 'polypeptide(L)'
;MKLNLNEDDILMLLNDITINENEFRDVDLNEIEKKKICENIISKVQPKKSKSKRNFIAAAVILLISIPLLISPKNVLANMLEKLTVISSIGEVNVSSDKPRILKNSLKKGNITLANMYVDNNKIIVTLTIEPEELTPSYYTVRDEHGNSYELHRSDNLAMMPDNHIGSYRAEYYGKVKKANRYILNIIDNDKKLTKATFKLKNSHFKEAPESKILYTATNGITTLNVTSLRKEGNILKVDYYFTDTLPDFEWKRIDTLNYGTFEEGKQWGLKEPINTKLINNNPTDPPNVMVSDEYNNAVYGHNNTNYLDQENESLFDLSKLTGKKLKLTVLNVNYSFGNDYVDKNNSFKLADDFKLELDVPKSGKSILNKTGEYKGIKYKVISIERLSNNSVELIYNYINGSNTKLQTHNISFDSITIGENGESSTKPYNDNIKHILKKESRIGDKLQLNNIRGSFSSVGPFEIDLDPSTIK
;
A
#
# COMPACT_ATOMS: atom_id res chain seq x y z
N MET A 1 11.98 19.45 -19.33
CA MET A 1 13.23 20.18 -18.99
C MET A 1 14.35 19.14 -18.93
N LYS A 2 15.27 19.10 -19.90
CA LYS A 2 16.39 18.15 -19.88
C LYS A 2 17.42 18.65 -18.87
N LEU A 3 17.63 17.92 -17.78
CA LEU A 3 18.75 18.14 -16.88
C LEU A 3 20.03 17.72 -17.61
N ASN A 4 20.71 18.70 -18.19
CA ASN A 4 22.05 18.53 -18.74
C ASN A 4 23.04 18.62 -17.58
N LEU A 5 23.21 17.55 -16.83
CA LEU A 5 24.42 17.37 -16.03
C LEU A 5 25.50 16.88 -16.98
N ASN A 6 26.59 17.63 -17.10
CA ASN A 6 27.67 17.26 -18.00
C ASN A 6 28.59 16.24 -17.31
N GLU A 7 29.47 15.62 -18.10
CA GLU A 7 30.41 14.58 -17.63
C GLU A 7 31.32 15.10 -16.50
N ASP A 8 31.63 16.40 -16.50
CA ASP A 8 32.53 17.02 -15.53
C ASP A 8 31.86 17.21 -14.16
N ASP A 9 30.56 17.51 -14.12
CA ASP A 9 29.78 17.66 -12.88
C ASP A 9 29.70 16.34 -12.08
N ILE A 10 29.58 15.21 -12.80
CA ILE A 10 29.54 13.86 -12.21
C ILE A 10 30.92 13.43 -11.70
N LEU A 11 31.98 13.76 -12.44
CA LEU A 11 33.36 13.46 -12.04
C LEU A 11 33.78 14.26 -10.81
N MET A 12 33.27 15.47 -10.64
CA MET A 12 33.53 16.30 -9.46
C MET A 12 32.94 15.67 -8.19
N LEU A 13 31.69 15.15 -8.26
CA LEU A 13 31.03 14.48 -7.14
C LEU A 13 31.71 13.16 -6.71
N LEU A 14 32.37 12.45 -7.63
CA LEU A 14 33.07 11.20 -7.34
C LEU A 14 34.46 11.43 -6.70
N ASN A 15 35.09 12.57 -6.98
CA ASN A 15 36.40 12.90 -6.41
C ASN A 15 36.32 13.26 -4.91
N ASP A 16 35.15 13.64 -4.39
CA ASP A 16 34.97 14.07 -3.00
C ASP A 16 34.66 12.92 -2.03
N ILE A 17 34.56 11.67 -2.52
CA ILE A 17 34.27 10.50 -1.68
C ILE A 17 35.53 10.09 -0.90
N THR A 18 35.48 10.22 0.42
CA THR A 18 36.53 9.75 1.35
C THR A 18 35.99 8.57 2.16
N ILE A 19 36.50 7.37 1.94
CA ILE A 19 36.11 6.14 2.67
C ILE A 19 37.29 5.69 3.53
N ASN A 20 37.03 5.32 4.79
CA ASN A 20 38.07 4.82 5.69
C ASN A 20 37.67 3.53 6.42
N GLU A 21 38.66 2.80 6.93
CA GLU A 21 38.48 1.49 7.56
C GLU A 21 37.54 1.52 8.79
N ASN A 22 37.36 2.70 9.41
CA ASN A 22 36.45 2.86 10.55
C ASN A 22 34.97 2.76 10.16
N GLU A 23 34.64 2.90 8.88
CA GLU A 23 33.28 2.70 8.38
C GLU A 23 32.86 1.21 8.43
N PHE A 24 33.81 0.29 8.66
CA PHE A 24 33.58 -1.15 8.76
C PHE A 24 33.78 -1.69 10.20
N ARG A 25 33.70 -0.82 11.23
CA ARG A 25 33.93 -1.22 12.64
C ARG A 25 33.03 -2.37 13.10
N ASP A 26 31.80 -2.44 12.60
CA ASP A 26 30.79 -3.42 13.03
C ASP A 26 30.70 -4.66 12.12
N VAL A 27 31.68 -4.86 11.23
CA VAL A 27 31.77 -6.04 10.35
C VAL A 27 32.95 -6.91 10.80
N ASP A 28 32.70 -8.21 10.95
CA ASP A 28 33.69 -9.29 11.24
C ASP A 28 34.62 -9.50 10.03
N LEU A 29 35.43 -8.49 9.74
CA LEU A 29 36.53 -8.50 8.78
C LEU A 29 37.80 -8.13 9.53
N ASN A 30 38.91 -8.78 9.21
CA ASN A 30 40.19 -8.38 9.78
C ASN A 30 40.68 -7.06 9.15
N GLU A 31 41.62 -6.37 9.78
CA GLU A 31 42.10 -5.07 9.30
C GLU A 31 42.71 -5.14 7.89
N ILE A 32 43.32 -6.27 7.54
CA ILE A 32 43.90 -6.50 6.20
C ILE A 32 42.80 -6.56 5.13
N GLU A 33 41.67 -7.20 5.43
CA GLU A 33 40.49 -7.28 4.55
C GLU A 33 39.82 -5.92 4.42
N LYS A 34 39.63 -5.19 5.53
CA LYS A 34 39.06 -3.84 5.54
C LYS A 34 39.90 -2.88 4.69
N LYS A 35 41.22 -2.91 4.87
CA LYS A 35 42.17 -2.12 4.09
C LYS A 35 42.12 -2.45 2.60
N LYS A 36 42.12 -3.74 2.27
CA LYS A 36 42.05 -4.21 0.88
C LYS A 36 40.75 -3.80 0.20
N ILE A 37 39.63 -3.78 0.92
CA ILE A 37 38.34 -3.31 0.41
C ILE A 37 38.38 -1.80 0.17
N CYS A 38 38.85 -1.01 1.15
CA CYS A 38 38.98 0.44 1.01
C CYS A 38 39.88 0.82 -0.19
N GLU A 39 41.05 0.20 -0.31
CA GLU A 39 41.98 0.44 -1.42
C GLU A 39 41.37 0.05 -2.78
N ASN A 40 40.60 -1.04 -2.83
CA ASN A 40 39.96 -1.52 -4.05
C ASN A 40 38.75 -0.66 -4.47
N ILE A 41 38.12 0.06 -3.53
CA ILE A 41 37.07 1.04 -3.82
C ILE A 41 37.69 2.38 -4.25
N ILE A 42 38.64 2.91 -3.48
CA ILE A 42 39.29 4.20 -3.78
C ILE A 42 40.00 4.15 -5.14
N SER A 43 40.71 3.06 -5.45
CA SER A 43 41.38 2.90 -6.76
C SER A 43 40.42 2.84 -7.96
N LYS A 44 39.14 2.54 -7.74
CA LYS A 44 38.09 2.48 -8.78
C LYS A 44 37.30 3.78 -8.91
N VAL A 45 37.18 4.55 -7.82
CA VAL A 45 36.43 5.80 -7.78
C VAL A 45 37.33 7.01 -8.10
N GLN A 46 38.61 6.96 -7.71
CA GLN A 46 39.62 7.98 -8.01
C GLN A 46 40.78 7.38 -8.84
N PRO A 47 40.55 7.00 -10.11
CA PRO A 47 41.59 6.38 -10.91
C PRO A 47 42.73 7.36 -11.19
N LYS A 48 43.98 6.94 -10.94
CA LYS A 48 45.17 7.64 -11.44
C LYS A 48 45.12 7.63 -12.97
N LYS A 49 45.05 8.84 -13.56
CA LYS A 49 44.97 9.15 -15.00
C LYS A 49 45.53 8.06 -15.94
N SER A 50 44.71 7.56 -16.89
CA SER A 50 45.07 7.38 -18.31
C SER A 50 44.05 6.53 -19.13
N LYS A 51 43.44 7.19 -20.12
CA LYS A 51 43.02 6.72 -21.47
C LYS A 51 42.22 5.40 -21.60
N SER A 52 40.89 5.53 -21.69
CA SER A 52 40.03 4.89 -22.71
C SER A 52 38.55 5.21 -22.42
N LYS A 53 38.01 6.21 -23.11
CA LYS A 53 36.71 6.87 -22.83
C LYS A 53 35.45 6.14 -23.36
N ARG A 54 35.48 4.84 -23.67
CA ARG A 54 34.32 4.20 -24.33
C ARG A 54 33.73 2.92 -23.71
N ASN A 55 34.41 2.28 -22.76
CA ASN A 55 33.91 1.03 -22.17
C ASN A 55 33.49 1.14 -20.69
N PHE A 56 33.54 2.33 -20.07
CA PHE A 56 33.26 2.48 -18.63
C PHE A 56 31.79 2.77 -18.27
N ILE A 57 30.95 3.11 -19.25
CA ILE A 57 29.51 3.35 -19.01
C ILE A 57 28.78 2.02 -18.73
N ALA A 58 29.26 0.90 -19.29
CA ALA A 58 28.67 -0.41 -19.03
C ALA A 58 29.01 -0.94 -17.61
N ALA A 59 30.23 -0.72 -17.12
CA ALA A 59 30.67 -1.26 -15.83
C ALA A 59 30.08 -0.51 -14.62
N ALA A 60 29.88 0.81 -14.72
CA ALA A 60 29.27 1.60 -13.65
C ALA A 60 27.77 1.32 -13.48
N VAL A 61 27.05 1.05 -14.58
CA VAL A 61 25.64 0.65 -14.55
C VAL A 61 25.48 -0.77 -14.00
N ILE A 62 26.38 -1.69 -14.35
CA ILE A 62 26.40 -3.04 -13.77
C ILE A 62 26.74 -3.00 -12.27
N LEU A 63 27.61 -2.08 -11.82
CA LEU A 63 27.93 -1.97 -10.40
C LEU A 63 26.76 -1.40 -9.57
N LEU A 64 26.04 -0.38 -10.08
CA LEU A 64 24.85 0.18 -9.42
C LEU A 64 23.71 -0.82 -9.26
N ILE A 65 23.60 -1.80 -10.16
CA ILE A 65 22.65 -2.92 -10.03
C ILE A 65 23.15 -3.99 -9.04
N SER A 66 24.46 -4.05 -8.77
CA SER A 66 25.07 -5.03 -7.85
C SER A 66 25.30 -4.54 -6.42
N ILE A 67 25.21 -3.23 -6.14
CA ILE A 67 25.41 -2.67 -4.80
C ILE A 67 24.32 -3.06 -3.77
N PRO A 68 23.07 -3.46 -4.13
CA PRO A 68 22.15 -4.02 -3.13
C PRO A 68 22.63 -5.35 -2.50
N LEU A 69 23.71 -5.97 -2.99
CA LEU A 69 24.20 -7.26 -2.51
C LEU A 69 25.24 -7.21 -1.38
N LEU A 70 25.66 -6.03 -0.90
CA LEU A 70 26.80 -5.94 0.03
C LEU A 70 26.54 -5.22 1.36
N ILE A 71 25.29 -4.94 1.74
CA ILE A 71 24.97 -4.40 3.07
C ILE A 71 24.02 -5.37 3.82
N SER A 72 24.58 -6.07 4.80
CA SER A 72 23.96 -6.90 5.86
C SER A 72 23.06 -8.09 5.46
N PRO A 73 23.63 -9.31 5.35
CA PRO A 73 22.90 -10.52 4.98
C PRO A 73 22.25 -11.26 6.17
N LYS A 74 22.05 -10.65 7.34
CA LYS A 74 21.40 -11.37 8.47
C LYS A 74 19.95 -10.97 8.76
N ASN A 75 19.53 -9.77 8.39
CA ASN A 75 18.12 -9.35 8.48
C ASN A 75 17.47 -9.04 7.12
N VAL A 76 18.26 -8.82 6.07
CA VAL A 76 17.76 -8.67 4.68
C VAL A 76 17.50 -10.03 4.01
N LEU A 77 18.19 -11.10 4.45
CA LEU A 77 18.02 -12.46 3.93
C LEU A 77 16.89 -13.25 4.61
N ALA A 78 16.43 -12.84 5.80
CA ALA A 78 15.21 -13.38 6.39
C ALA A 78 13.95 -12.90 5.63
N ASN A 79 14.04 -11.77 4.92
CA ASN A 79 13.03 -11.23 4.01
C ASN A 79 13.30 -11.55 2.53
N MET A 80 14.39 -12.25 2.19
CA MET A 80 14.57 -12.80 0.85
C MET A 80 13.68 -14.04 0.68
N LEU A 81 12.42 -13.76 0.34
CA LEU A 81 11.64 -14.39 -0.74
C LEU A 81 10.15 -14.09 -0.59
N GLU A 82 9.72 -13.03 0.12
CA GLU A 82 8.37 -12.53 -0.04
C GLU A 82 8.20 -11.94 -1.46
N LYS A 83 7.78 -12.78 -2.41
CA LYS A 83 7.38 -12.35 -3.75
C LYS A 83 5.93 -11.87 -3.69
N LEU A 84 5.66 -10.58 -3.93
CA LEU A 84 4.28 -10.10 -3.99
C LEU A 84 3.58 -10.71 -5.23
N THR A 85 2.43 -11.34 -5.01
CA THR A 85 1.58 -11.86 -6.09
C THR A 85 0.15 -11.38 -5.94
N VAL A 86 -0.54 -11.15 -7.05
CA VAL A 86 -1.96 -10.84 -7.05
C VAL A 86 -2.72 -12.09 -7.45
N ILE A 87 -3.56 -12.57 -6.55
CA ILE A 87 -4.39 -13.74 -6.75
C ILE A 87 -5.83 -13.27 -6.92
N SER A 88 -6.45 -13.64 -8.05
CA SER A 88 -7.88 -13.44 -8.29
C SER A 88 -8.69 -13.89 -7.06
N SER A 89 -9.54 -13.01 -6.54
CA SER A 89 -10.40 -13.25 -5.38
C SER A 89 -9.68 -13.41 -4.03
N ILE A 90 -8.38 -13.11 -3.94
CA ILE A 90 -7.58 -13.00 -2.69
C ILE A 90 -6.80 -11.66 -2.63
N GLY A 91 -6.56 -11.01 -3.78
CA GLY A 91 -5.79 -9.76 -3.83
C GLY A 91 -4.29 -9.97 -3.71
N GLU A 92 -3.62 -8.95 -3.18
CA GLU A 92 -2.18 -8.94 -2.92
C GLU A 92 -1.80 -9.92 -1.81
N VAL A 93 -0.82 -10.77 -2.13
CA VAL A 93 -0.28 -11.75 -1.21
C VAL A 93 1.24 -11.76 -1.32
N ASN A 94 1.93 -11.41 -0.23
CA ASN A 94 3.36 -11.67 -0.11
C ASN A 94 3.62 -13.17 0.01
N VAL A 95 4.18 -13.78 -1.02
CA VAL A 95 4.43 -15.21 -1.07
C VAL A 95 5.69 -15.54 -0.28
N SER A 96 5.58 -16.19 0.86
CA SER A 96 6.74 -16.56 1.71
C SER A 96 7.33 -17.95 1.42
N SER A 97 6.83 -18.63 0.40
CA SER A 97 7.21 -19.99 0.01
C SER A 97 7.53 -20.04 -1.47
N ASP A 98 8.51 -20.82 -1.90
CA ASP A 98 8.76 -21.00 -3.33
C ASP A 98 7.61 -21.69 -4.06
N LYS A 99 6.72 -22.39 -3.33
CA LYS A 99 5.59 -23.15 -3.88
C LYS A 99 4.31 -22.94 -3.07
N PRO A 100 3.75 -21.71 -3.05
CA PRO A 100 2.46 -21.48 -2.44
C PRO A 100 1.39 -22.33 -3.13
N ARG A 101 0.33 -22.67 -2.42
CA ARG A 101 -0.80 -23.43 -2.97
C ARG A 101 -2.06 -22.61 -2.94
N ILE A 102 -2.79 -22.69 -4.04
CA ILE A 102 -4.09 -22.05 -4.22
C ILE A 102 -5.14 -23.08 -4.61
N LEU A 103 -6.36 -22.88 -4.14
CA LEU A 103 -7.51 -23.69 -4.53
C LEU A 103 -7.72 -23.63 -6.05
N LYS A 104 -7.94 -24.79 -6.69
CA LYS A 104 -8.15 -24.87 -8.14
C LYS A 104 -9.51 -24.33 -8.56
N ASN A 105 -10.54 -24.75 -7.84
CA ASN A 105 -11.95 -24.48 -8.12
C ASN A 105 -12.64 -24.15 -6.80
N SER A 106 -13.62 -23.26 -6.83
CA SER A 106 -14.47 -23.00 -5.67
C SER A 106 -15.23 -24.26 -5.24
N LEU A 107 -15.56 -24.34 -3.96
CA LEU A 107 -16.28 -25.47 -3.37
C LEU A 107 -17.49 -24.96 -2.60
N LYS A 108 -18.68 -25.52 -2.85
CA LYS A 108 -19.92 -25.13 -2.15
C LYS A 108 -20.36 -26.20 -1.16
N LYS A 109 -20.83 -25.77 0.01
CA LYS A 109 -21.44 -26.62 1.03
C LYS A 109 -22.59 -25.88 1.73
N GLY A 110 -23.82 -26.29 1.44
CA GLY A 110 -25.00 -25.56 1.88
C GLY A 110 -25.05 -24.16 1.27
N ASN A 111 -25.30 -23.16 2.12
CA ASN A 111 -25.28 -21.73 1.78
C ASN A 111 -23.87 -21.12 1.70
N ILE A 112 -22.82 -21.88 2.03
CA ILE A 112 -21.45 -21.36 2.09
C ILE A 112 -20.63 -21.85 0.89
N THR A 113 -20.01 -20.92 0.18
CA THR A 113 -19.05 -21.18 -0.89
C THR A 113 -17.66 -20.78 -0.44
N LEU A 114 -16.74 -21.74 -0.42
CA LEU A 114 -15.31 -21.51 -0.36
C LEU A 114 -14.85 -21.04 -1.75
N ALA A 115 -14.73 -19.73 -1.92
CA ALA A 115 -14.32 -19.13 -3.18
C ALA A 115 -12.85 -19.43 -3.46
N ASN A 116 -11.98 -19.19 -2.47
CA ASN A 116 -10.56 -19.45 -2.61
C ASN A 116 -9.89 -19.82 -1.27
N MET A 117 -8.76 -20.51 -1.37
CA MET A 117 -7.88 -20.78 -0.24
C MET A 117 -6.43 -20.73 -0.72
N TYR A 118 -5.66 -19.84 -0.11
CA TYR A 118 -4.22 -19.72 -0.28
C TYR A 118 -3.49 -20.23 0.96
N VAL A 119 -2.41 -20.98 0.74
CA VAL A 119 -1.55 -21.51 1.81
C VAL A 119 -0.09 -21.39 1.39
N ASP A 120 0.70 -20.75 2.25
CA ASP A 120 2.17 -20.84 2.20
C ASP A 120 2.74 -21.23 3.57
N ASN A 121 4.02 -20.94 3.84
CA ASN A 121 4.69 -21.33 5.07
C ASN A 121 4.44 -20.35 6.24
N ASN A 122 3.91 -19.15 5.96
CA ASN A 122 3.71 -18.08 6.94
C ASN A 122 2.27 -17.58 7.03
N LYS A 123 1.37 -18.01 6.15
CA LYS A 123 -0.04 -17.60 6.20
C LYS A 123 -1.01 -18.59 5.58
N ILE A 124 -2.26 -18.46 6.01
CA ILE A 124 -3.42 -19.08 5.38
C ILE A 124 -4.43 -17.97 5.13
N ILE A 125 -4.90 -17.85 3.89
CA ILE A 125 -5.94 -16.89 3.52
C ILE A 125 -7.10 -17.65 2.91
N VAL A 126 -8.31 -17.36 3.35
CA VAL A 126 -9.54 -17.98 2.88
C VAL A 126 -10.52 -16.88 2.48
N THR A 127 -11.13 -17.03 1.31
CA THR A 127 -12.25 -16.18 0.89
C THR A 127 -13.53 -17.00 0.73
N LEU A 128 -14.61 -16.49 1.31
CA LEU A 128 -15.89 -17.16 1.46
C LEU A 128 -17.00 -16.26 0.94
N THR A 129 -18.08 -16.90 0.48
CA THR A 129 -19.34 -16.26 0.15
C THR A 129 -20.46 -17.01 0.88
N ILE A 130 -21.35 -16.31 1.60
CA ILE A 130 -22.47 -16.88 2.36
C ILE A 130 -23.78 -16.24 1.89
N GLU A 131 -24.78 -17.09 1.61
CA GLU A 131 -26.04 -16.69 0.97
C GLU A 131 -27.27 -17.41 1.61
N PRO A 132 -28.11 -16.73 2.42
CA PRO A 132 -28.06 -15.30 2.71
C PRO A 132 -26.96 -14.92 3.70
N GLU A 133 -26.63 -13.63 3.73
CA GLU A 133 -25.62 -13.02 4.58
C GLU A 133 -25.96 -13.21 6.06
N GLU A 134 -24.91 -13.46 6.85
CA GLU A 134 -25.01 -13.52 8.30
C GLU A 134 -24.28 -12.31 8.91
N LEU A 135 -25.03 -11.49 9.66
CA LEU A 135 -24.50 -10.32 10.36
C LEU A 135 -23.56 -10.70 11.51
N THR A 136 -23.72 -11.90 12.08
CA THR A 136 -22.88 -12.38 13.18
C THR A 136 -21.58 -13.00 12.66
N PRO A 137 -20.41 -12.57 13.17
CA PRO A 137 -19.14 -13.17 12.78
C PRO A 137 -19.07 -14.65 13.16
N SER A 138 -18.55 -15.47 12.25
CA SER A 138 -18.22 -16.87 12.53
C SER A 138 -16.76 -17.02 12.94
N TYR A 139 -16.42 -18.12 13.60
CA TYR A 139 -15.04 -18.52 13.84
C TYR A 139 -14.55 -19.41 12.71
N TYR A 140 -13.33 -19.17 12.27
CA TYR A 140 -12.72 -19.89 11.15
C TYR A 140 -11.49 -20.62 11.67
N THR A 141 -11.48 -21.94 11.55
CA THR A 141 -10.32 -22.75 11.96
C THR A 141 -9.89 -23.67 10.84
N VAL A 142 -8.58 -23.73 10.61
CA VAL A 142 -7.97 -24.71 9.70
C VAL A 142 -7.16 -25.69 10.52
N ARG A 143 -7.41 -26.99 10.34
CA ARG A 143 -6.57 -28.05 10.90
C ARG A 143 -5.83 -28.79 9.81
N ASP A 144 -4.56 -29.08 10.03
CA ASP A 144 -3.77 -29.92 9.11
C ASP A 144 -3.80 -31.40 9.51
N GLU A 145 -3.21 -32.25 8.67
CA GLU A 145 -3.10 -33.70 8.92
C GLU A 145 -2.17 -34.08 10.08
N HIS A 146 -1.35 -33.14 10.55
CA HIS A 146 -0.41 -33.33 11.67
C HIS A 146 -1.01 -32.87 13.00
N GLY A 147 -2.26 -32.43 13.03
CA GLY A 147 -2.96 -31.98 14.23
C GLY A 147 -2.70 -30.52 14.62
N ASN A 148 -1.99 -29.73 13.81
CA ASN A 148 -1.84 -28.29 14.06
C ASN A 148 -3.16 -27.58 13.71
N SER A 149 -3.51 -26.57 14.51
CA SER A 149 -4.73 -25.77 14.34
C SER A 149 -4.36 -24.31 14.16
N TYR A 150 -4.96 -23.68 13.16
CA TYR A 150 -4.78 -22.29 12.78
C TYR A 150 -6.12 -21.59 12.94
N GLU A 151 -6.19 -20.59 13.81
CA GLU A 151 -7.38 -19.74 13.95
C GLU A 151 -7.23 -18.55 13.00
N LEU A 152 -8.22 -18.37 12.13
CA LEU A 152 -8.20 -17.32 11.12
C LEU A 152 -9.04 -16.15 11.63
N HIS A 153 -8.45 -14.96 11.57
CA HIS A 153 -9.10 -13.70 11.89
C HIS A 153 -9.78 -13.17 10.64
N ARG A 154 -11.07 -12.89 10.76
CA ARG A 154 -11.83 -12.25 9.68
C ARG A 154 -11.34 -10.82 9.50
N SER A 155 -11.08 -10.42 8.26
CA SER A 155 -10.84 -9.01 7.94
C SER A 155 -12.15 -8.24 8.02
N ASP A 156 -12.10 -7.00 8.51
CA ASP A 156 -13.27 -6.11 8.62
C ASP A 156 -13.82 -5.67 7.25
N ASN A 157 -13.12 -6.00 6.16
CA ASN A 157 -13.60 -5.79 4.80
C ASN A 157 -14.80 -6.71 4.53
N LEU A 158 -15.99 -6.15 4.72
CA LEU A 158 -17.29 -6.76 4.47
C LEU A 158 -17.77 -6.32 3.09
N ALA A 159 -17.99 -7.29 2.23
CA ALA A 159 -18.62 -7.08 0.94
C ALA A 159 -20.10 -7.43 1.02
N MET A 160 -20.96 -6.43 1.15
CA MET A 160 -22.40 -6.61 1.00
C MET A 160 -22.78 -6.39 -0.46
N MET A 161 -23.38 -7.40 -1.11
CA MET A 161 -24.02 -7.16 -2.40
C MET A 161 -25.34 -6.40 -2.17
N PRO A 162 -25.60 -5.28 -2.87
CA PRO A 162 -26.77 -4.42 -2.64
C PRO A 162 -28.12 -5.14 -2.69
N ASP A 163 -28.24 -6.18 -3.52
CA ASP A 163 -29.55 -6.70 -3.91
C ASP A 163 -29.83 -8.16 -3.48
N ASN A 164 -28.80 -8.93 -3.08
CA ASN A 164 -28.93 -10.40 -2.94
C ASN A 164 -28.72 -10.96 -1.53
N HIS A 165 -28.52 -10.12 -0.51
CA HIS A 165 -28.12 -10.59 0.82
C HIS A 165 -26.95 -11.58 0.73
N ILE A 166 -25.92 -11.31 -0.06
CA ILE A 166 -24.73 -12.16 -0.17
C ILE A 166 -23.61 -11.47 0.59
N GLY A 167 -23.09 -12.13 1.61
CA GLY A 167 -21.90 -11.68 2.34
C GLY A 167 -20.67 -12.38 1.80
N SER A 168 -19.67 -11.62 1.33
CA SER A 168 -18.33 -12.17 1.12
C SER A 168 -17.41 -11.79 2.29
N TYR A 169 -16.59 -12.76 2.72
CA TYR A 169 -15.66 -12.64 3.85
C TYR A 169 -14.25 -13.12 3.50
N ARG A 170 -13.22 -12.37 3.90
CA ARG A 170 -11.81 -12.80 3.91
C ARG A 170 -11.42 -13.12 5.35
N ALA A 171 -10.75 -14.25 5.56
CA ALA A 171 -10.27 -14.69 6.86
C ALA A 171 -8.82 -15.17 6.76
N GLU A 172 -7.99 -14.76 7.71
CA GLU A 172 -6.54 -14.82 7.59
C GLU A 172 -5.86 -15.33 8.86
N TYR A 173 -4.85 -16.15 8.68
CA TYR A 173 -3.90 -16.49 9.72
C TYR A 173 -2.51 -16.06 9.28
N TYR A 174 -1.80 -15.30 10.12
CA TYR A 174 -0.40 -14.94 9.94
C TYR A 174 0.45 -15.57 11.03
N GLY A 175 1.34 -16.48 10.64
CA GLY A 175 2.20 -17.24 11.53
C GLY A 175 2.74 -18.50 10.86
N LYS A 176 3.62 -19.22 11.54
CA LYS A 176 4.27 -20.41 10.95
C LYS A 176 3.25 -21.51 10.62
N VAL A 177 3.08 -21.79 9.33
CA VAL A 177 2.23 -22.86 8.80
C VAL A 177 3.10 -24.06 8.45
N LYS A 178 2.71 -25.26 8.89
CA LYS A 178 3.43 -26.49 8.51
C LYS A 178 2.94 -26.96 7.16
N LYS A 179 3.89 -27.44 6.35
CA LYS A 179 3.59 -28.10 5.08
C LYS A 179 2.76 -29.37 5.34
N ALA A 180 1.54 -29.41 4.80
CA ALA A 180 0.63 -30.53 4.92
C ALA A 180 -0.08 -30.82 3.59
N ASN A 181 -0.47 -32.06 3.33
CA ASN A 181 -1.18 -32.45 2.11
C ASN A 181 -2.70 -32.38 2.24
N ARG A 182 -3.20 -32.20 3.47
CA ARG A 182 -4.62 -32.13 3.77
C ARG A 182 -4.90 -31.05 4.79
N TYR A 183 -6.00 -30.35 4.56
CA TYR A 183 -6.53 -29.33 5.47
C TYR A 183 -8.01 -29.58 5.70
N ILE A 184 -8.48 -29.24 6.90
CA ILE A 184 -9.90 -29.22 7.24
C ILE A 184 -10.22 -27.80 7.68
N LEU A 185 -10.95 -27.07 6.83
CA LEU A 185 -11.51 -25.77 7.18
C LEU A 185 -12.87 -25.99 7.85
N ASN A 186 -13.02 -25.51 9.08
CA ASN A 186 -14.29 -25.45 9.79
C ASN A 186 -14.73 -24.01 9.96
N ILE A 187 -16.00 -23.77 9.65
CA ILE A 187 -16.69 -22.52 9.90
C ILE A 187 -17.66 -22.80 11.05
N ILE A 188 -17.42 -22.16 12.17
CA ILE A 188 -18.11 -22.41 13.44
C ILE A 188 -18.91 -21.15 13.78
N ASP A 189 -20.12 -21.34 14.28
CA ASP A 189 -20.96 -20.21 14.70
C ASP A 189 -20.33 -19.40 15.85
N ASN A 190 -20.83 -18.17 16.05
CA ASN A 190 -20.30 -17.24 17.05
C ASN A 190 -20.40 -17.79 18.49
N ASP A 191 -21.31 -18.73 18.75
CA ASP A 191 -21.43 -19.38 20.05
C ASP A 191 -20.45 -20.55 20.25
N LYS A 192 -19.65 -20.88 19.22
CA LYS A 192 -18.70 -22.00 19.15
C LYS A 192 -19.33 -23.39 19.32
N LYS A 193 -20.66 -23.53 19.25
CA LYS A 193 -21.36 -24.81 19.47
C LYS A 193 -21.65 -25.55 18.17
N LEU A 194 -21.99 -24.82 17.12
CA LEU A 194 -22.40 -25.39 15.84
C LEU A 194 -21.33 -25.20 14.76
N THR A 195 -20.95 -26.29 14.09
CA THR A 195 -20.15 -26.20 12.85
C THR A 195 -21.09 -25.98 11.66
N LYS A 196 -21.07 -24.78 11.09
CA LYS A 196 -21.88 -24.40 9.91
C LYS A 196 -21.45 -25.14 8.65
N ALA A 197 -20.14 -25.19 8.42
CA ALA A 197 -19.59 -25.94 7.29
C ALA A 197 -18.20 -26.52 7.59
N THR A 198 -17.92 -27.63 6.93
CA THR A 198 -16.61 -28.28 6.95
C THR A 198 -16.17 -28.61 5.53
N PHE A 199 -15.04 -28.05 5.10
CA PHE A 199 -14.38 -28.35 3.83
C PHE A 199 -13.17 -29.26 4.09
N LYS A 200 -13.21 -30.48 3.55
CA LYS A 200 -12.09 -31.43 3.63
C LYS A 200 -11.25 -31.30 2.36
N LEU A 201 -10.10 -30.67 2.47
CA LEU A 201 -9.24 -30.33 1.35
C LEU A 201 -8.05 -31.30 1.28
N LYS A 202 -7.78 -31.84 0.10
CA LYS A 202 -6.63 -32.70 -0.21
C LYS A 202 -5.76 -31.99 -1.24
N ASN A 203 -4.51 -32.43 -1.38
CA ASN A 203 -3.56 -31.84 -2.32
C ASN A 203 -4.09 -31.75 -3.77
N SER A 204 -4.97 -32.67 -4.20
CA SER A 204 -5.62 -32.63 -5.52
C SER A 204 -6.49 -31.39 -5.76
N HIS A 205 -7.06 -30.80 -4.71
CA HIS A 205 -7.85 -29.56 -4.80
C HIS A 205 -6.99 -28.31 -4.97
N PHE A 206 -5.68 -28.42 -4.74
CA PHE A 206 -4.74 -27.31 -4.86
C PHE A 206 -3.94 -27.41 -6.15
N LYS A 207 -3.64 -26.24 -6.72
CA LYS A 207 -2.57 -26.04 -7.69
C LYS A 207 -1.48 -25.18 -7.03
N GLU A 208 -0.29 -25.19 -7.60
CA GLU A 208 0.73 -24.22 -7.27
C GLU A 208 0.18 -22.82 -7.63
N ALA A 209 0.28 -21.87 -6.70
CA ALA A 209 -0.11 -20.50 -7.00
C ALA A 209 0.87 -19.96 -8.06
N PRO A 210 0.37 -19.24 -9.08
CA PRO A 210 1.23 -18.77 -10.15
C PRO A 210 2.35 -17.88 -9.59
N GLU A 211 3.57 -18.07 -10.09
CA GLU A 211 4.62 -17.07 -9.88
C GLU A 211 4.14 -15.76 -10.52
N SER A 212 4.22 -14.65 -9.78
CA SER A 212 3.81 -13.36 -10.32
C SER A 212 4.79 -12.97 -11.42
N LYS A 213 4.35 -13.08 -12.67
CA LYS A 213 5.03 -12.47 -13.80
C LYS A 213 4.40 -11.12 -14.04
N ILE A 214 5.15 -10.06 -13.76
CA ILE A 214 4.74 -8.72 -14.10
C ILE A 214 4.69 -8.63 -15.63
N LEU A 215 3.51 -8.28 -16.16
CA LEU A 215 3.30 -8.05 -17.59
C LEU A 215 3.77 -6.65 -17.98
N TYR A 216 3.41 -5.66 -17.16
CA TYR A 216 3.74 -4.27 -17.39
C TYR A 216 4.05 -3.56 -16.07
N THR A 217 4.90 -2.54 -16.15
CA THR A 217 5.25 -1.69 -15.01
C THR A 217 5.23 -0.23 -15.46
N ALA A 218 4.68 0.64 -14.61
CA ALA A 218 4.81 2.09 -14.76
C ALA A 218 5.19 2.71 -13.42
N THR A 219 6.19 3.58 -13.40
CA THR A 219 6.71 4.18 -12.17
C THR A 219 6.92 5.67 -12.33
N ASN A 220 6.63 6.43 -11.28
CA ASN A 220 7.05 7.83 -11.18
C ASN A 220 8.36 7.96 -10.37
N GLY A 221 9.00 6.87 -9.97
CA GLY A 221 10.20 6.83 -9.13
C GLY A 221 9.92 6.87 -7.63
N ILE A 222 8.66 7.00 -7.20
CA ILE A 222 8.22 6.83 -5.80
C ILE A 222 7.26 5.65 -5.72
N THR A 223 6.22 5.66 -6.54
CA THR A 223 5.24 4.59 -6.64
C THR A 223 5.36 3.93 -8.00
N THR A 224 5.10 2.63 -8.01
CA THR A 224 5.21 1.77 -9.18
C THR A 224 3.96 0.92 -9.27
N LEU A 225 3.19 1.10 -10.35
CA LEU A 225 2.10 0.23 -10.76
C LEU A 225 2.69 -1.00 -11.45
N ASN A 226 2.29 -2.19 -11.00
CA ASN A 226 2.66 -3.47 -11.61
C ASN A 226 1.40 -4.20 -12.06
N VAL A 227 1.23 -4.38 -13.37
CA VAL A 227 0.13 -5.16 -13.95
C VAL A 227 0.59 -6.61 -14.08
N THR A 228 -0.20 -7.53 -13.54
CA THR A 228 0.13 -8.97 -13.48
C THR A 228 -0.73 -9.82 -14.40
N SER A 229 -1.93 -9.36 -14.76
CA SER A 229 -2.81 -10.09 -15.66
C SER A 229 -3.76 -9.15 -16.41
N LEU A 230 -4.02 -9.51 -17.67
CA LEU A 230 -5.00 -8.89 -18.55
C LEU A 230 -5.85 -10.02 -19.14
N ARG A 231 -7.17 -9.98 -18.88
CA ARG A 231 -8.12 -10.98 -19.36
C ARG A 231 -9.33 -10.32 -19.98
N LYS A 232 -9.82 -10.84 -21.09
CA LYS A 232 -11.02 -10.30 -21.76
C LYS A 232 -12.15 -11.33 -21.79
N GLU A 233 -13.30 -10.93 -21.27
CA GLU A 233 -14.52 -11.73 -21.26
C GLU A 233 -15.63 -10.92 -21.96
N GLY A 234 -15.86 -11.21 -23.25
CA GLY A 234 -16.76 -10.41 -24.08
C GLY A 234 -16.26 -8.97 -24.23
N ASN A 235 -17.04 -8.00 -23.77
CA ASN A 235 -16.66 -6.58 -23.76
C ASN A 235 -16.01 -6.14 -22.44
N ILE A 236 -15.77 -7.05 -21.50
CA ILE A 236 -15.18 -6.70 -20.21
C ILE A 236 -13.68 -6.99 -20.27
N LEU A 237 -12.86 -5.98 -19.96
CA LEU A 237 -11.44 -6.17 -19.67
C LEU A 237 -11.27 -6.24 -18.16
N LYS A 238 -10.60 -7.29 -17.71
CA LYS A 238 -10.18 -7.48 -16.33
C LYS A 238 -8.67 -7.25 -16.23
N VAL A 239 -8.26 -6.39 -15.30
CA VAL A 239 -6.86 -6.05 -15.04
C VAL A 239 -6.53 -6.35 -13.59
N ASP A 240 -5.57 -7.25 -13.37
CA ASP A 240 -5.05 -7.56 -12.04
C ASP A 240 -3.71 -6.80 -11.86
N TYR A 241 -3.56 -6.02 -10.80
CA TYR A 241 -2.39 -5.16 -10.57
C TYR A 241 -2.07 -4.99 -9.08
N TYR A 242 -0.90 -4.45 -8.77
CA TYR A 242 -0.52 -4.03 -7.42
C TYR A 242 0.39 -2.81 -7.47
N PHE A 243 0.48 -2.11 -6.35
CA PHE A 243 1.41 -1.00 -6.20
C PHE A 243 2.60 -1.40 -5.32
N THR A 244 3.78 -0.93 -5.71
CA THR A 244 4.96 -0.92 -4.85
C THR A 244 5.44 0.51 -4.71
N ASP A 245 6.08 0.84 -3.61
CA ASP A 245 6.56 2.18 -3.39
C ASP A 245 7.88 2.23 -2.61
N THR A 246 8.55 3.36 -2.69
CA THR A 246 9.75 3.70 -1.91
C THR A 246 9.41 4.77 -0.87
N LEU A 247 8.16 4.79 -0.39
CA LEU A 247 7.73 5.75 0.63
C LEU A 247 8.39 5.38 1.97
N PRO A 248 8.50 6.35 2.90
CA PRO A 248 8.91 6.05 4.26
C PRO A 248 7.99 5.01 4.91
N ASP A 249 8.55 4.21 5.81
CA ASP A 249 7.78 3.24 6.60
C ASP A 249 6.89 3.99 7.61
N PHE A 250 5.60 4.08 7.32
CA PHE A 250 4.58 4.50 8.29
C PHE A 250 4.05 3.27 9.03
N GLU A 251 3.71 3.40 10.32
CA GLU A 251 3.09 2.30 11.09
C GLU A 251 1.78 1.84 10.46
N TRP A 252 0.99 2.81 10.01
CA TRP A 252 -0.19 2.58 9.21
C TRP A 252 -0.05 3.34 7.89
N LYS A 253 -0.16 2.61 6.79
CA LYS A 253 -0.22 3.11 5.42
C LYS A 253 -1.21 2.26 4.65
N ARG A 254 -2.13 2.91 3.92
CA ARG A 254 -3.07 2.24 3.02
C ARG A 254 -3.22 3.06 1.75
N ILE A 255 -3.39 2.39 0.61
CA ILE A 255 -3.81 3.07 -0.62
C ILE A 255 -5.32 3.30 -0.56
N ASP A 256 -5.75 4.54 -0.75
CA ASP A 256 -7.17 4.87 -0.82
C ASP A 256 -7.79 4.37 -2.14
N THR A 257 -9.11 4.18 -2.15
CA THR A 257 -9.90 3.52 -3.21
C THR A 257 -9.43 3.82 -4.65
N LEU A 258 -9.05 2.77 -5.38
CA LEU A 258 -8.52 2.82 -6.76
C LEU A 258 -9.56 2.62 -7.87
N ASN A 259 -10.78 2.25 -7.49
CA ASN A 259 -11.85 1.80 -8.37
C ASN A 259 -13.14 2.55 -8.11
N TYR A 260 -13.91 2.76 -9.16
CA TYR A 260 -15.19 3.45 -9.11
C TYR A 260 -16.34 2.48 -8.83
N GLY A 261 -16.84 2.42 -7.59
CA GLY A 261 -18.01 1.57 -7.22
C GLY A 261 -17.88 0.11 -7.66
N THR A 262 -18.97 -0.64 -7.75
CA THR A 262 -18.99 -1.94 -8.46
C THR A 262 -19.38 -1.79 -9.92
N PHE A 263 -18.97 -2.76 -10.74
CA PHE A 263 -19.28 -2.79 -12.16
C PHE A 263 -20.80 -2.79 -12.47
N GLU A 264 -21.60 -3.46 -11.64
CA GLU A 264 -23.06 -3.50 -11.83
C GLU A 264 -23.75 -2.21 -11.35
N GLU A 265 -23.30 -1.61 -10.24
CA GLU A 265 -23.74 -0.26 -9.84
C GLU A 265 -23.41 0.77 -10.91
N GLY A 266 -22.21 0.71 -11.49
CA GLY A 266 -21.79 1.59 -12.59
C GLY A 266 -22.73 1.51 -13.80
N LYS A 267 -23.22 0.31 -14.14
CA LYS A 267 -24.22 0.11 -15.20
C LYS A 267 -25.61 0.62 -14.81
N GLN A 268 -26.08 0.30 -13.60
CA GLN A 268 -27.42 0.62 -13.15
C GLN A 268 -27.63 2.12 -12.87
N TRP A 269 -26.62 2.79 -12.31
CA TRP A 269 -26.73 4.19 -11.90
C TRP A 269 -26.75 5.17 -13.09
N GLY A 270 -26.58 4.68 -14.32
CA GLY A 270 -26.56 5.52 -15.52
C GLY A 270 -25.53 6.66 -15.42
N LEU A 271 -24.53 6.49 -14.55
CA LEU A 271 -23.52 7.49 -14.31
C LEU A 271 -22.79 7.71 -15.63
N LYS A 272 -22.70 8.99 -16.02
CA LYS A 272 -21.95 9.39 -17.21
C LYS A 272 -20.48 9.13 -16.95
N GLU A 273 -20.05 7.90 -17.18
CA GLU A 273 -18.63 7.62 -17.37
C GLU A 273 -18.08 8.64 -18.37
N PRO A 274 -16.89 9.19 -18.10
CA PRO A 274 -16.39 10.32 -18.85
C PRO A 274 -16.17 9.91 -20.31
N ILE A 275 -16.87 10.60 -21.21
CA ILE A 275 -16.85 10.31 -22.65
C ILE A 275 -15.51 10.78 -23.29
N ASN A 276 -14.63 11.46 -22.53
CA ASN A 276 -13.39 12.03 -23.07
C ASN A 276 -12.29 12.22 -22.00
N THR A 277 -11.06 11.77 -22.29
CA THR A 277 -9.87 11.95 -21.43
C THR A 277 -9.55 13.42 -21.10
N LYS A 278 -9.93 14.37 -21.94
CA LYS A 278 -9.69 15.81 -21.72
C LYS A 278 -10.43 16.40 -20.52
N LEU A 279 -11.59 15.84 -20.15
CA LEU A 279 -12.34 16.28 -18.96
C LEU A 279 -11.71 15.74 -17.67
N ILE A 280 -11.05 14.60 -17.76
CA ILE A 280 -10.51 13.85 -16.63
C ILE A 280 -9.16 14.42 -16.17
N ASN A 281 -8.34 14.87 -17.12
CA ASN A 281 -7.05 15.51 -16.84
C ASN A 281 -7.15 16.90 -16.16
N ASN A 282 -8.35 17.49 -16.10
CA ASN A 282 -8.54 18.83 -15.54
C ASN A 282 -8.90 18.83 -14.03
N ASN A 283 -9.20 17.68 -13.43
CA ASN A 283 -9.53 17.53 -12.00
C ASN A 283 -8.77 16.36 -11.34
N PRO A 284 -7.43 16.47 -11.17
CA PRO A 284 -6.60 15.41 -10.60
C PRO A 284 -6.81 15.18 -9.08
N THR A 285 -7.74 15.87 -8.44
CA THR A 285 -8.03 15.75 -6.99
C THR A 285 -9.07 14.68 -6.66
N ASP A 286 -9.75 14.13 -7.67
CA ASP A 286 -10.69 13.03 -7.50
C ASP A 286 -9.94 11.72 -7.20
N PRO A 287 -10.56 10.76 -6.49
CA PRO A 287 -9.92 9.50 -6.09
C PRO A 287 -9.25 8.79 -7.27
N PRO A 288 -8.16 8.04 -7.01
CA PRO A 288 -7.25 7.53 -8.03
C PRO A 288 -7.95 6.46 -8.87
N ASN A 289 -8.72 6.85 -9.86
CA ASN A 289 -9.42 5.88 -10.69
C ASN A 289 -8.44 5.32 -11.72
N VAL A 290 -8.23 4.01 -11.71
CA VAL A 290 -7.61 3.33 -12.84
C VAL A 290 -8.50 3.52 -14.07
N MET A 291 -7.91 3.84 -15.21
CA MET A 291 -8.64 4.12 -16.44
C MET A 291 -8.05 3.35 -17.61
N VAL A 292 -8.90 2.98 -18.55
CA VAL A 292 -8.48 2.56 -19.88
C VAL A 292 -9.01 3.55 -20.90
N SER A 293 -8.14 3.99 -21.82
CA SER A 293 -8.48 4.88 -22.92
C SER A 293 -8.05 4.31 -24.26
N ASP A 294 -8.67 4.79 -25.34
CA ASP A 294 -8.32 4.43 -26.72
C ASP A 294 -7.61 5.57 -27.49
N GLU A 295 -7.13 5.29 -28.70
CA GLU A 295 -6.45 6.30 -29.54
C GLU A 295 -7.34 7.49 -29.95
N TYR A 296 -8.65 7.42 -29.75
CA TYR A 296 -9.61 8.48 -30.04
C TYR A 296 -9.98 9.29 -28.80
N ASN A 297 -9.33 9.04 -27.65
CA ASN A 297 -9.59 9.65 -26.35
C ASN A 297 -10.92 9.26 -25.70
N ASN A 298 -11.56 8.17 -26.16
CA ASN A 298 -12.63 7.57 -25.37
C ASN A 298 -11.99 6.92 -24.14
N ALA A 299 -12.64 6.98 -22.99
CA ALA A 299 -12.12 6.42 -21.74
C ALA A 299 -13.21 5.78 -20.90
N VAL A 300 -12.81 4.81 -20.09
CA VAL A 300 -13.66 4.14 -19.11
C VAL A 300 -12.91 3.96 -17.80
N TYR A 301 -13.63 4.06 -16.69
CA TYR A 301 -13.07 3.82 -15.36
C TYR A 301 -13.03 2.32 -15.05
N GLY A 302 -12.06 1.96 -14.21
CA GLY A 302 -12.00 0.66 -13.56
C GLY A 302 -13.04 0.62 -12.45
N HIS A 303 -13.88 -0.40 -12.49
CA HIS A 303 -14.85 -0.69 -11.46
C HIS A 303 -14.40 -1.88 -10.63
N ASN A 304 -14.86 -1.92 -9.39
CA ASN A 304 -14.61 -3.09 -8.56
C ASN A 304 -15.36 -4.31 -9.10
N ASN A 305 -14.73 -5.48 -8.93
CA ASN A 305 -15.46 -6.73 -9.01
C ASN A 305 -16.43 -6.84 -7.81
N THR A 306 -17.54 -7.53 -8.01
CA THR A 306 -18.69 -7.60 -7.09
C THR A 306 -18.36 -8.19 -5.71
N ASN A 307 -17.19 -8.81 -5.55
CA ASN A 307 -16.71 -9.33 -4.27
C ASN A 307 -15.78 -8.32 -3.57
N TYR A 308 -16.32 -7.47 -2.70
CA TYR A 308 -15.62 -6.37 -2.02
C TYR A 308 -14.48 -6.69 -1.05
N LEU A 309 -13.93 -7.89 -1.10
CA LEU A 309 -12.96 -8.33 -0.10
C LEU A 309 -11.53 -7.86 -0.36
N ASP A 310 -11.16 -7.76 -1.65
CA ASP A 310 -9.79 -7.48 -2.10
C ASP A 310 -9.77 -6.56 -3.31
N GLN A 311 -10.55 -5.49 -3.19
CA GLN A 311 -10.94 -4.57 -4.26
C GLN A 311 -9.86 -3.60 -4.75
N GLU A 312 -8.69 -3.55 -4.12
CA GLU A 312 -7.68 -2.53 -4.45
C GLU A 312 -6.79 -2.92 -5.63
N ASN A 313 -6.88 -4.17 -6.12
CA ASN A 313 -5.86 -4.76 -7.00
C ASN A 313 -6.44 -5.49 -8.23
N GLU A 314 -7.73 -5.31 -8.46
CA GLU A 314 -8.43 -5.83 -9.64
C GLU A 314 -9.41 -4.76 -10.14
N SER A 315 -9.37 -4.45 -11.43
CA SER A 315 -10.29 -3.50 -12.07
C SER A 315 -10.99 -4.14 -13.27
N LEU A 316 -12.30 -3.90 -13.38
CA LEU A 316 -13.13 -4.29 -14.52
C LEU A 316 -13.47 -3.06 -15.36
N PHE A 317 -13.29 -3.15 -16.67
CA PHE A 317 -13.53 -2.07 -17.63
C PHE A 317 -14.53 -2.51 -18.70
N ASP A 318 -15.52 -1.67 -19.00
CA ASP A 318 -16.45 -1.89 -20.10
C ASP A 318 -15.87 -1.35 -21.42
N LEU A 319 -15.28 -2.23 -22.22
CA LEU A 319 -14.70 -1.87 -23.51
C LEU A 319 -15.74 -1.54 -24.58
N SER A 320 -17.05 -1.72 -24.35
CA SER A 320 -18.08 -1.42 -25.36
C SER A 320 -18.14 0.06 -25.76
N LYS A 321 -17.61 0.94 -24.90
CA LYS A 321 -17.51 2.40 -25.12
C LYS A 321 -16.22 2.81 -25.82
N LEU A 322 -15.27 1.89 -25.99
CA LEU A 322 -14.01 2.15 -26.67
C LEU A 322 -14.11 1.67 -28.12
N THR A 323 -13.74 2.53 -29.05
CA THR A 323 -13.85 2.28 -30.50
C THR A 323 -12.50 2.10 -31.18
N GLY A 324 -11.43 2.53 -30.50
CA GLY A 324 -10.06 2.33 -30.93
C GLY A 324 -9.52 0.93 -30.68
N LYS A 325 -8.46 0.58 -31.40
CA LYS A 325 -7.78 -0.72 -31.30
C LYS A 325 -6.61 -0.69 -30.33
N LYS A 326 -6.05 0.48 -30.04
CA LYS A 326 -4.95 0.68 -29.12
C LYS A 326 -5.52 1.11 -27.78
N LEU A 327 -5.21 0.36 -26.74
CA LEU A 327 -5.67 0.66 -25.39
C LEU A 327 -4.51 1.16 -24.55
N LYS A 328 -4.76 2.15 -23.71
CA LYS A 328 -3.82 2.68 -22.73
C LYS A 328 -4.43 2.63 -21.34
N LEU A 329 -3.79 1.91 -20.43
CA LEU A 329 -4.09 1.96 -19.00
C LEU A 329 -3.42 3.19 -18.39
N THR A 330 -4.17 3.97 -17.62
CA THR A 330 -3.68 5.19 -16.97
C THR A 330 -4.14 5.23 -15.52
N VAL A 331 -3.22 5.58 -14.61
CA VAL A 331 -3.53 5.96 -13.24
C VAL A 331 -2.99 7.37 -13.02
N LEU A 332 -3.85 8.33 -12.67
CA LEU A 332 -3.42 9.74 -12.56
C LEU A 332 -2.57 10.00 -11.33
N ASN A 333 -2.92 9.42 -10.20
CA ASN A 333 -2.19 9.47 -8.96
C ASN A 333 -2.51 8.23 -8.13
N VAL A 334 -1.75 8.00 -7.06
CA VAL A 334 -2.05 6.97 -6.06
C VAL A 334 -2.19 7.67 -4.72
N ASN A 335 -3.39 7.63 -4.14
CA ASN A 335 -3.68 8.27 -2.87
C ASN A 335 -3.33 7.31 -1.74
N TYR A 336 -2.64 7.82 -0.74
CA TYR A 336 -2.25 7.10 0.46
C TYR A 336 -2.87 7.78 1.66
N SER A 337 -3.49 7.01 2.54
CA SER A 337 -3.73 7.39 3.93
C SER A 337 -2.57 6.87 4.78
N PHE A 338 -2.17 7.66 5.78
CA PHE A 338 -1.10 7.29 6.69
C PHE A 338 -1.39 7.71 8.14
N GLY A 339 -0.68 7.07 9.06
CA GLY A 339 -0.70 7.38 10.49
C GLY A 339 0.50 6.80 11.22
N ASN A 340 0.76 7.30 12.43
CA ASN A 340 1.69 6.67 13.38
C ASN A 340 0.97 5.80 14.41
N ASP A 341 -0.35 5.63 14.27
CA ASP A 341 -1.16 4.72 15.05
C ASP A 341 -1.42 3.40 14.32
N TYR A 342 -1.59 2.32 15.08
CA TYR A 342 -1.89 1.00 14.53
C TYR A 342 -2.64 0.13 15.54
N VAL A 343 -3.27 -0.93 15.05
CA VAL A 343 -3.88 -1.98 15.86
C VAL A 343 -2.94 -3.17 15.90
N ASP A 344 -2.50 -3.58 17.09
CA ASP A 344 -1.62 -4.73 17.24
C ASP A 344 -2.36 -6.07 17.05
N LYS A 345 -1.62 -7.18 17.05
CA LYS A 345 -2.17 -8.53 16.88
C LYS A 345 -3.20 -8.95 17.94
N ASN A 346 -3.30 -8.20 19.04
CA ASN A 346 -4.27 -8.42 20.11
C ASN A 346 -5.45 -7.45 20.04
N ASN A 347 -5.67 -6.80 18.88
CA ASN A 347 -6.69 -5.78 18.67
C ASN A 347 -6.56 -4.58 19.63
N SER A 348 -5.34 -4.29 20.11
CA SER A 348 -5.09 -3.14 20.97
C SER A 348 -4.56 -1.97 20.15
N PHE A 349 -5.15 -0.80 20.34
CA PHE A 349 -4.68 0.44 19.74
C PHE A 349 -3.32 0.84 20.32
N LYS A 350 -2.37 1.17 19.44
CA LYS A 350 -1.00 1.57 19.76
C LYS A 350 -0.60 2.80 18.96
N LEU A 351 0.40 3.51 19.47
CA LEU A 351 1.05 4.64 18.82
C LEU A 351 2.54 4.35 18.77
N ALA A 352 3.17 4.63 17.64
CA ALA A 352 4.62 4.73 17.59
C ALA A 352 5.10 6.01 18.26
N ASP A 353 6.23 5.89 18.96
CA ASP A 353 6.91 6.99 19.65
C ASP A 353 7.75 7.88 18.70
N ASP A 354 7.49 7.82 17.40
CA ASP A 354 8.28 8.47 16.35
C ASP A 354 7.72 9.85 15.91
N PHE A 355 6.58 10.28 16.47
CA PHE A 355 6.02 11.61 16.26
C PHE A 355 5.74 12.31 17.60
N LYS A 356 6.26 13.53 17.73
CA LYS A 356 5.99 14.39 18.89
C LYS A 356 6.06 15.86 18.51
N LEU A 357 4.96 16.58 18.74
CA LEU A 357 4.85 18.02 18.54
C LEU A 357 4.44 18.72 19.84
N GLU A 358 5.35 19.53 20.39
CA GLU A 358 5.07 20.38 21.55
C GLU A 358 4.76 21.82 21.13
N LEU A 359 3.68 22.38 21.68
CA LEU A 359 3.19 23.74 21.43
C LEU A 359 2.97 24.46 22.77
N ASP A 360 3.43 25.71 22.87
CA ASP A 360 3.13 26.57 24.02
C ASP A 360 1.71 27.11 23.90
N VAL A 361 0.90 26.93 24.94
CA VAL A 361 -0.51 27.34 24.98
C VAL A 361 -0.62 28.67 25.72
N PRO A 362 -1.20 29.73 25.12
CA PRO A 362 -1.36 31.01 25.80
C PRO A 362 -2.30 30.86 27.01
N LYS A 363 -2.09 31.67 28.05
CA LYS A 363 -2.97 31.70 29.24
C LYS A 363 -4.40 32.14 28.89
N SER A 364 -4.57 32.97 27.87
CA SER A 364 -5.84 33.38 27.29
C SER A 364 -5.65 33.88 25.85
N GLY A 365 -6.70 33.81 25.03
CA GLY A 365 -6.68 34.34 23.67
C GLY A 365 -5.76 33.56 22.72
N LYS A 366 -5.34 34.25 21.65
CA LYS A 366 -4.61 33.67 20.51
C LYS A 366 -3.12 34.00 20.53
N SER A 367 -2.28 33.01 20.22
CA SER A 367 -0.85 33.13 19.99
C SER A 367 -0.51 32.72 18.56
N ILE A 368 0.31 33.54 17.87
CA ILE A 368 0.86 33.22 16.55
C ILE A 368 2.18 32.46 16.75
N LEU A 369 2.27 31.26 16.18
CA LEU A 369 3.42 30.38 16.33
C LEU A 369 4.30 30.35 15.08
N ASN A 370 3.70 30.22 13.88
CA ASN A 370 4.40 30.02 12.61
C ASN A 370 5.50 28.92 12.63
N LYS A 371 5.28 27.86 13.41
CA LYS A 371 6.23 26.75 13.58
C LYS A 371 6.10 25.76 12.42
N THR A 372 7.19 25.52 11.69
CA THR A 372 7.25 24.47 10.68
C THR A 372 7.78 23.18 11.27
N GLY A 373 7.32 22.05 10.75
CA GLY A 373 7.80 20.72 11.11
C GLY A 373 7.75 19.76 9.93
N GLU A 374 8.33 18.58 10.13
CA GLU A 374 8.36 17.51 9.14
C GLU A 374 8.17 16.17 9.84
N TYR A 375 7.37 15.29 9.26
CA TYR A 375 7.21 13.91 9.69
C TYR A 375 7.33 13.00 8.45
N LYS A 376 8.40 12.19 8.39
CA LYS A 376 8.65 11.25 7.28
C LYS A 376 8.47 11.90 5.90
N GLY A 377 9.09 13.06 5.68
CA GLY A 377 8.99 13.81 4.42
C GLY A 377 7.72 14.65 4.24
N ILE A 378 6.69 14.49 5.07
CA ILE A 378 5.49 15.33 5.07
C ILE A 378 5.74 16.59 5.89
N LYS A 379 5.73 17.74 5.21
CA LYS A 379 5.99 19.05 5.82
C LYS A 379 4.69 19.73 6.23
N TYR A 380 4.72 20.40 7.38
CA TYR A 380 3.58 21.13 7.92
C TYR A 380 4.00 22.44 8.59
N LYS A 381 3.02 23.33 8.78
CA LYS A 381 3.16 24.61 9.48
C LYS A 381 2.01 24.82 10.44
N VAL A 382 2.31 24.96 11.72
CA VAL A 382 1.37 25.41 12.75
C VAL A 382 1.43 26.94 12.82
N ILE A 383 0.33 27.59 12.45
CA ILE A 383 0.24 29.04 12.29
C ILE A 383 -0.09 29.68 13.63
N SER A 384 -1.10 29.18 14.34
CA SER A 384 -1.53 29.74 15.61
C SER A 384 -2.21 28.72 16.51
N ILE A 385 -2.23 29.03 17.80
CA ILE A 385 -3.02 28.35 18.83
C ILE A 385 -3.82 29.38 19.62
N GLU A 386 -5.09 29.09 19.89
CA GLU A 386 -5.97 29.95 20.68
C GLU A 386 -6.59 29.16 21.82
N ARG A 387 -6.53 29.70 23.04
CA ARG A 387 -7.22 29.11 24.19
C ARG A 387 -8.68 29.56 24.17
N LEU A 388 -9.58 28.60 23.92
CA LEU A 388 -11.03 28.81 23.97
C LEU A 388 -11.57 28.64 25.40
N SER A 389 -11.01 27.69 26.16
CA SER A 389 -11.36 27.44 27.56
C SER A 389 -10.18 26.78 28.30
N ASN A 390 -10.38 26.42 29.57
CA ASN A 390 -9.37 25.69 30.36
C ASN A 390 -9.05 24.30 29.78
N ASN A 391 -9.96 23.70 29.00
CA ASN A 391 -9.82 22.36 28.45
C ASN A 391 -9.99 22.32 26.92
N SER A 392 -10.06 23.47 26.25
CA SER A 392 -10.25 23.55 24.80
C SER A 392 -9.33 24.57 24.15
N VAL A 393 -8.73 24.18 23.03
CA VAL A 393 -7.89 25.02 22.19
C VAL A 393 -8.29 24.91 20.72
N GLU A 394 -8.09 26.00 19.97
CA GLU A 394 -8.16 26.01 18.52
C GLU A 394 -6.74 26.09 17.94
N LEU A 395 -6.40 25.17 17.05
CA LEU A 395 -5.19 25.20 16.23
C LEU A 395 -5.56 25.62 14.81
N ILE A 396 -4.74 26.52 14.24
CA ILE A 396 -4.73 26.80 12.80
C ILE A 396 -3.40 26.31 12.25
N TYR A 397 -3.42 25.41 11.30
CA TYR A 397 -2.23 24.84 10.67
C TYR A 397 -2.47 24.49 9.21
N ASN A 398 -1.41 24.16 8.49
CA ASN A 398 -1.48 23.70 7.12
C ASN A 398 -0.37 22.69 6.82
N TYR A 399 -0.51 21.91 5.75
CA TYR A 399 0.58 21.17 5.15
C TYR A 399 1.34 22.05 4.13
N ILE A 400 2.55 21.64 3.76
CA ILE A 400 3.39 22.37 2.81
C ILE A 400 3.72 21.44 1.65
N ASN A 401 3.12 21.71 0.49
CA ASN A 401 3.47 21.05 -0.77
C ASN A 401 4.55 21.83 -1.51
N GLY A 402 5.51 21.14 -2.12
CA GLY A 402 6.43 21.75 -3.06
C GLY A 402 5.77 21.84 -4.44
N SER A 403 6.08 22.89 -5.20
CA SER A 403 5.47 23.13 -6.52
C SER A 403 5.78 22.06 -7.58
N ASN A 404 6.81 21.24 -7.35
CA ASN A 404 7.25 20.18 -8.26
C ASN A 404 7.40 18.81 -7.55
N THR A 405 6.81 18.63 -6.38
CA THR A 405 6.92 17.37 -5.64
C THR A 405 6.03 16.32 -6.27
N LYS A 406 6.58 15.11 -6.47
CA LYS A 406 5.80 13.93 -6.85
C LYS A 406 4.93 13.40 -5.70
N LEU A 407 5.05 14.00 -4.52
CA LEU A 407 4.17 13.80 -3.38
C LEU A 407 3.38 15.06 -3.12
N GLN A 408 2.07 14.92 -3.00
CA GLN A 408 1.15 16.03 -2.74
C GLN A 408 0.27 15.66 -1.54
N THR A 409 0.48 16.31 -0.41
CA THR A 409 -0.37 16.17 0.77
C THR A 409 -1.71 16.85 0.53
N HIS A 410 -2.79 16.21 0.98
CA HIS A 410 -4.17 16.73 0.85
C HIS A 410 -4.78 17.09 2.19
N ASN A 411 -4.41 16.35 3.23
CA ASN A 411 -4.80 16.64 4.60
C ASN A 411 -3.74 16.15 5.58
N ILE A 412 -3.82 16.71 6.78
CA ILE A 412 -3.04 16.30 7.94
C ILE A 412 -3.87 16.60 9.18
N SER A 413 -3.80 15.75 10.20
CA SER A 413 -4.45 15.97 11.49
C SER A 413 -3.49 15.57 12.60
N PHE A 414 -3.60 16.28 13.72
CA PHE A 414 -2.76 16.06 14.90
C PHE A 414 -3.63 15.85 16.12
N ASP A 415 -3.43 14.77 16.85
CA ASP A 415 -4.15 14.51 18.10
C ASP A 415 -3.18 14.27 19.26
N SER A 416 -3.72 14.40 20.47
CA SER A 416 -3.09 13.94 21.71
C SER A 416 -3.87 12.72 22.15
N ILE A 417 -3.31 11.53 21.94
CA ILE A 417 -3.92 10.29 22.44
C ILE A 417 -3.20 9.93 23.74
N THR A 418 -3.92 10.07 24.85
CA THR A 418 -3.47 9.69 26.19
C THR A 418 -4.63 9.02 26.91
N ILE A 419 -4.39 7.81 27.44
CA ILE A 419 -5.42 7.01 28.11
C ILE A 419 -6.04 7.83 29.24
N GLY A 420 -7.36 8.06 29.18
CA GLY A 420 -8.12 8.80 30.20
C GLY A 420 -8.07 10.33 30.10
N GLU A 421 -7.50 10.90 29.04
CA GLU A 421 -7.53 12.36 28.79
C GLU A 421 -8.27 12.76 27.49
N ASN A 422 -8.72 11.77 26.72
CA ASN A 422 -9.29 11.99 25.39
C ASN A 422 -10.70 12.58 25.50
N GLY A 423 -10.87 13.83 25.08
CA GLY A 423 -12.18 14.45 24.90
C GLY A 423 -12.62 14.42 23.43
N GLU A 424 -13.20 15.51 22.95
CA GLU A 424 -13.70 15.65 21.59
C GLU A 424 -12.69 16.40 20.70
N SER A 425 -12.60 16.04 19.43
CA SER A 425 -11.84 16.79 18.44
C SER A 425 -12.67 17.01 17.17
N SER A 426 -12.43 18.13 16.48
CA SER A 426 -13.09 18.43 15.21
C SER A 426 -12.19 19.24 14.29
N THR A 427 -12.15 18.85 13.02
CA THR A 427 -11.36 19.51 11.98
C THR A 427 -12.28 20.03 10.88
N LYS A 428 -11.94 21.20 10.33
CA LYS A 428 -12.61 21.74 9.14
C LYS A 428 -11.69 22.62 8.30
N PRO A 429 -11.95 22.75 6.99
CA PRO A 429 -11.27 23.73 6.14
C PRO A 429 -11.49 25.17 6.64
N TYR A 430 -10.47 26.02 6.53
CA TYR A 430 -10.50 27.41 6.96
C TYR A 430 -9.48 28.27 6.19
N ASN A 431 -9.92 29.06 5.22
CA ASN A 431 -9.09 30.01 4.44
C ASN A 431 -7.76 29.39 3.99
N ASP A 432 -7.84 28.33 3.18
CA ASP A 432 -6.72 27.50 2.70
C ASP A 432 -5.91 26.77 3.79
N ASN A 433 -6.29 26.90 5.06
CA ASN A 433 -5.70 26.21 6.20
C ASN A 433 -6.70 25.21 6.80
N ILE A 434 -6.24 24.52 7.83
CA ILE A 434 -7.03 23.58 8.63
C ILE A 434 -7.25 24.23 10.00
N LYS A 435 -8.52 24.30 10.40
CA LYS A 435 -8.92 24.68 11.75
C LYS A 435 -9.25 23.41 12.53
N HIS A 436 -8.61 23.24 13.68
CA HIS A 436 -8.78 22.09 14.55
C HIS A 436 -9.13 22.54 15.97
N ILE A 437 -10.31 22.16 16.46
CA ILE A 437 -10.68 22.35 17.86
C ILE A 437 -10.37 21.06 18.61
N LEU A 438 -9.49 21.16 19.61
CA LEU A 438 -9.09 20.06 20.49
C LEU A 438 -9.64 20.31 21.89
N LYS A 439 -10.44 19.38 22.41
CA LYS A 439 -10.99 19.43 23.75
C LYS A 439 -10.53 18.20 24.54
N LYS A 440 -9.92 18.42 25.69
CA LYS A 440 -9.54 17.36 26.64
C LYS A 440 -10.61 17.22 27.73
N GLU A 441 -10.70 16.04 28.32
CA GLU A 441 -11.48 15.85 29.56
C GLU A 441 -10.84 16.63 30.73
N SER A 442 -9.51 16.62 30.78
CA SER A 442 -8.71 17.34 31.76
C SER A 442 -8.33 18.77 31.29
N ARG A 443 -7.81 19.58 32.22
CA ARG A 443 -7.33 20.94 31.93
C ARG A 443 -6.10 20.88 31.01
N ILE A 444 -6.12 21.66 29.94
CA ILE A 444 -4.94 21.90 29.10
C ILE A 444 -4.03 22.91 29.80
N GLY A 445 -2.82 22.46 30.15
CA GLY A 445 -1.78 23.29 30.78
C GLY A 445 -1.16 24.31 29.83
N ASP A 446 0.02 24.81 30.20
CA ASP A 446 0.77 25.80 29.41
C ASP A 446 1.50 25.18 28.21
N LYS A 447 1.56 23.84 28.14
CA LYS A 447 2.11 23.07 27.03
C LYS A 447 1.10 22.05 26.54
N LEU A 448 0.94 21.97 25.23
CA LEU A 448 0.18 20.95 24.54
C LEU A 448 1.15 20.02 23.81
N GLN A 449 1.10 18.74 24.12
CA GLN A 449 1.82 17.71 23.40
C GLN A 449 0.85 16.97 22.47
N LEU A 450 1.20 16.87 21.20
CA LEU A 450 0.50 16.09 20.18
C LEU A 450 1.44 14.94 19.79
N ASN A 451 0.94 13.70 19.88
CA ASN A 451 1.71 12.47 19.68
C ASN A 451 1.08 11.54 18.63
N ASN A 452 -0.06 11.94 18.07
CA ASN A 452 -0.69 11.25 16.95
C ASN A 452 -0.70 12.18 15.73
N ILE A 453 -0.34 11.63 14.58
CA ILE A 453 -0.44 12.28 13.28
C ILE A 453 -1.10 11.32 12.30
N ARG A 454 -2.09 11.83 11.57
CA ARG A 454 -2.71 11.13 10.45
C ARG A 454 -2.81 12.08 9.27
N GLY A 455 -2.93 11.53 8.08
CA GLY A 455 -3.20 12.34 6.92
C GLY A 455 -3.32 11.52 5.66
N SER A 456 -3.39 12.23 4.53
CA SER A 456 -3.35 11.62 3.22
C SER A 456 -2.53 12.44 2.23
N PHE A 457 -1.92 11.74 1.29
CA PHE A 457 -1.14 12.33 0.20
C PHE A 457 -1.27 11.51 -1.08
N SER A 458 -1.08 12.13 -2.23
CA SER A 458 -0.92 11.44 -3.50
C SER A 458 0.55 11.27 -3.87
N SER A 459 0.88 10.12 -4.42
CA SER A 459 1.98 9.99 -5.39
C SER A 459 1.46 10.42 -6.77
N VAL A 460 1.94 11.55 -7.28
CA VAL A 460 1.43 12.20 -8.50
C VAL A 460 2.01 11.52 -9.74
N GLY A 461 1.14 10.99 -10.60
CA GLY A 461 1.42 10.46 -11.94
C GLY A 461 0.90 11.39 -13.04
N PRO A 462 0.97 10.97 -14.32
CA PRO A 462 0.30 9.75 -14.70
C PRO A 462 1.24 8.54 -14.80
N PHE A 463 0.74 7.39 -14.35
CA PHE A 463 1.29 6.06 -14.62
C PHE A 463 0.59 5.52 -15.87
N GLU A 464 1.27 5.57 -17.03
CA GLU A 464 0.70 5.16 -18.31
C GLU A 464 1.34 3.85 -18.82
N ILE A 465 0.50 2.94 -19.30
CA ILE A 465 0.90 1.67 -19.91
C ILE A 465 0.12 1.49 -21.21
N ASP A 466 0.83 1.41 -22.34
CA ASP A 466 0.25 0.99 -23.60
C ASP A 466 -0.01 -0.53 -23.54
N LEU A 467 -1.27 -0.94 -23.68
CA LEU A 467 -1.68 -2.34 -23.62
C LEU A 467 -1.55 -2.97 -25.00
N ASP A 468 -0.74 -4.02 -25.13
CA ASP A 468 -0.70 -4.82 -26.35
C ASP A 468 -1.91 -5.76 -26.41
N PRO A 469 -2.81 -5.62 -27.41
CA PRO A 469 -3.95 -6.52 -27.57
C PRO A 469 -3.58 -8.00 -27.67
N SER A 470 -2.36 -8.33 -28.11
CA SER A 470 -1.86 -9.71 -28.19
C SER A 470 -1.65 -10.38 -26.82
N THR A 471 -1.53 -9.56 -25.76
CA THR A 471 -1.30 -10.03 -24.38
C THR A 471 -2.59 -10.23 -23.59
N ILE A 472 -3.71 -9.75 -24.12
CA ILE A 472 -5.04 -9.88 -23.51
C ILE A 472 -5.58 -11.27 -23.83
N LYS A 473 -5.64 -12.15 -22.82
CA LYS A 473 -6.07 -13.55 -23.00
C LYS A 473 -7.55 -13.77 -22.78
#